data_AF-A0A2P0AX59-F1
#
_entry.id   AF-A0A2P0AX59-F1
#
_cell.length_a   1.000
_cell.length_b   1.000
_cell.length_c   1.000
_cell.angle_alpha   90.00
_cell.angle_beta   90.00
_cell.angle_gamma   90.00
#
_symmetry.space_group_name_H-M   'P 1'
#
loop_
_entity.id
_entity.type
_entity.pdbx_description
1 polymer ?
#
loop_
_entity_poly.entity_id
_entity_poly.type
_entity_poly.pdbx_seq_one_letter_code
_entity_poly.pdbx_strand_id
1 'polypeptide(L)'
;MKRGLLLGIMACFVPAQSGAAKDEPTIALEDVERADAMAIADRLLPPEILSTVIEGTVRRVWVPGNVFVANYRTAPRRTGPDLCERTLYSVRMSGGQPPPGAVSGGTDLTIGSIEATQLEAVVFPAVRADAESCRLTEGYIALGPGMSPREPELRLAAYRRLVERMRAARGPGPLEFEILCKPTDDPPGTDPRAALDNLPLGALFRIDLDSARYEIISEEGRVSFRQRLPVEPARDYKVVFEFGPSDGDAMSWRVSWEEGTPEPAMLLERQAIIYH
;
A
#
# COMPACT_ATOMS: atom_id res chain seq x y z
N MET A 1 -15.79 -68.28 -42.81
CA MET A 1 -16.44 -67.93 -41.53
C MET A 1 -15.92 -66.59 -41.05
N LYS A 2 -16.85 -65.68 -40.72
CA LYS A 2 -16.67 -64.38 -40.04
C LYS A 2 -15.90 -64.59 -38.71
N ARG A 3 -15.11 -63.66 -38.21
CA ARG A 3 -15.58 -62.49 -37.44
C ARG A 3 -14.50 -61.42 -37.35
N GLY A 4 -14.95 -60.19 -37.63
CA GLY A 4 -14.16 -58.97 -37.68
C GLY A 4 -13.85 -58.38 -36.30
N LEU A 5 -12.79 -57.60 -36.33
CA LEU A 5 -12.26 -56.72 -35.31
C LEU A 5 -13.27 -55.60 -35.03
N LEU A 6 -13.75 -55.48 -33.78
CA LEU A 6 -14.49 -54.32 -33.29
C LEU A 6 -13.59 -53.59 -32.29
N LEU A 7 -12.94 -52.52 -32.74
CA LEU A 7 -12.39 -51.50 -31.85
C LEU A 7 -13.58 -50.72 -31.27
N GLY A 8 -13.85 -50.91 -29.98
CA GLY A 8 -14.78 -50.08 -29.24
C GLY A 8 -14.14 -48.73 -28.94
N ILE A 9 -14.54 -47.70 -29.69
CA ILE A 9 -14.29 -46.31 -29.33
C ILE A 9 -15.21 -45.99 -28.15
N MET A 10 -14.63 -45.91 -26.95
CA MET A 10 -15.32 -45.35 -25.79
C MET A 10 -15.28 -43.83 -25.93
N ALA A 11 -16.29 -43.28 -26.59
CA ALA A 11 -16.55 -41.84 -26.56
C ALA A 11 -17.11 -41.51 -25.17
N CYS A 12 -16.26 -41.01 -24.28
CA CYS A 12 -16.73 -40.30 -23.10
C CYS A 12 -17.43 -39.02 -23.57
N PHE A 13 -18.76 -39.10 -23.68
CA PHE A 13 -19.64 -37.94 -23.71
C PHE A 13 -19.48 -37.21 -22.37
N VAL A 14 -18.57 -36.24 -22.33
CA VAL A 14 -18.63 -35.17 -21.33
C VAL A 14 -19.71 -34.23 -21.84
N PRO A 15 -20.86 -34.06 -21.14
CA PRO A 15 -21.77 -32.99 -21.50
C PRO A 15 -20.99 -31.69 -21.32
N ALA A 16 -20.77 -30.98 -22.42
CA ALA A 16 -20.36 -29.60 -22.41
C ALA A 16 -21.48 -28.82 -21.70
N GLN A 17 -21.35 -28.67 -20.37
CA GLN A 17 -22.00 -27.59 -19.66
C GLN A 17 -21.41 -26.32 -20.26
N SER A 18 -22.09 -25.80 -21.26
CA SER A 18 -22.04 -24.40 -21.64
C SER A 18 -22.58 -23.63 -20.45
N GLY A 19 -21.74 -23.47 -19.43
CA GLY A 19 -21.86 -22.32 -18.55
C GLY A 19 -21.76 -21.12 -19.48
N ALA A 20 -22.88 -20.42 -19.68
CA ALA A 20 -22.85 -19.10 -20.26
C ALA A 20 -21.76 -18.34 -19.50
N ALA A 21 -20.72 -17.90 -20.23
CA ALA A 21 -19.74 -17.00 -19.66
C ALA A 21 -20.53 -15.85 -19.06
N LYS A 22 -20.51 -15.70 -17.75
CA LYS A 22 -21.11 -14.56 -17.08
C LYS A 22 -20.33 -13.37 -17.64
N ASP A 23 -20.95 -12.55 -18.47
CA ASP A 23 -20.29 -11.40 -19.10
C ASP A 23 -19.57 -10.63 -17.99
N GLU A 24 -18.23 -10.64 -18.04
CA GLU A 24 -17.44 -9.94 -17.05
C GLU A 24 -17.74 -8.45 -17.21
N PRO A 25 -18.00 -7.72 -16.11
CA PRO A 25 -18.34 -6.31 -16.21
C PRO A 25 -17.19 -5.54 -16.86
N THR A 26 -17.51 -4.68 -17.83
CA THR A 26 -16.52 -3.88 -18.55
C THR A 26 -16.77 -2.38 -18.44
N ILE A 27 -15.74 -1.59 -18.73
CA ILE A 27 -15.81 -0.13 -18.86
C ILE A 27 -14.93 0.33 -20.03
N ALA A 28 -15.38 1.31 -20.81
CA ALA A 28 -14.61 1.83 -21.94
C ALA A 28 -13.31 2.50 -21.45
N LEU A 29 -12.18 2.23 -22.12
CA LEU A 29 -10.89 2.84 -21.80
C LEU A 29 -10.96 4.37 -21.77
N GLU A 30 -11.66 4.98 -22.73
CA GLU A 30 -11.78 6.43 -22.83
C GLU A 30 -12.53 7.07 -21.67
N ASP A 31 -13.47 6.32 -21.06
CA ASP A 31 -14.16 6.76 -19.85
C ASP A 31 -13.17 6.78 -18.67
N VAL A 32 -12.30 5.77 -18.55
CA VAL A 32 -11.32 5.68 -17.47
C VAL A 32 -10.19 6.71 -17.60
N GLU A 33 -9.73 7.00 -18.82
CA GLU A 33 -8.64 7.95 -19.06
C GLU A 33 -9.02 9.42 -18.81
N ARG A 34 -10.32 9.74 -18.93
CA ARG A 34 -10.81 11.13 -18.89
C ARG A 34 -11.70 11.44 -17.69
N ALA A 35 -12.24 10.44 -17.01
CA ALA A 35 -13.19 10.68 -15.93
C ALA A 35 -12.50 11.07 -14.62
N ASP A 36 -13.20 11.90 -13.86
CA ASP A 36 -13.04 11.96 -12.40
C ASP A 36 -13.35 10.56 -11.84
N ALA A 37 -12.51 10.09 -10.92
CA ALA A 37 -12.71 8.80 -10.26
C ALA A 37 -14.13 8.66 -9.67
N MET A 38 -14.63 9.71 -9.02
CA MET A 38 -15.96 9.69 -8.43
C MET A 38 -17.08 9.65 -9.49
N ALA A 39 -16.82 10.11 -10.71
CA ALA A 39 -17.81 10.08 -11.81
C ALA A 39 -18.01 8.67 -12.41
N ILE A 40 -17.06 7.75 -12.22
CA ILE A 40 -17.19 6.35 -12.67
C ILE A 40 -17.43 5.36 -11.51
N ALA A 41 -17.59 5.86 -10.28
CA ALA A 41 -17.70 5.04 -9.09
C ALA A 41 -18.95 4.14 -9.10
N ASP A 42 -20.06 4.61 -9.68
CA ASP A 42 -21.31 3.85 -9.80
C ASP A 42 -21.21 2.64 -10.74
N ARG A 43 -20.26 2.67 -11.68
CA ARG A 43 -19.94 1.53 -12.56
C ARG A 43 -18.96 0.55 -11.91
N LEU A 44 -18.09 1.03 -11.03
CA LEU A 44 -17.01 0.22 -10.44
C LEU A 44 -17.37 -0.36 -9.07
N LEU A 45 -18.30 0.25 -8.34
CA LEU A 45 -18.64 -0.11 -6.97
C LEU A 45 -20.12 -0.53 -6.84
N PRO A 46 -20.40 -1.59 -6.06
CA PRO A 46 -21.74 -1.90 -5.62
C PRO A 46 -22.37 -0.73 -4.85
N PRO A 47 -23.70 -0.51 -4.93
CA PRO A 47 -24.39 0.60 -4.27
C PRO A 47 -24.10 0.71 -2.77
N GLU A 48 -23.95 -0.43 -2.10
CA GLU A 48 -23.63 -0.51 -0.67
C GLU A 48 -22.26 0.12 -0.36
N ILE A 49 -21.25 -0.08 -1.21
CA ILE A 49 -19.92 0.53 -1.05
C ILE A 49 -19.96 1.98 -1.51
N LEU A 50 -20.60 2.25 -2.66
CA LEU A 50 -20.70 3.59 -3.24
C LEU A 50 -21.29 4.61 -2.26
N SER A 51 -22.27 4.21 -1.45
CA SER A 51 -22.89 5.08 -0.45
C SER A 51 -21.96 5.53 0.70
N THR A 52 -20.77 4.92 0.82
CA THR A 52 -19.83 5.15 1.92
C THR A 52 -18.56 5.90 1.51
N VAL A 53 -18.25 5.92 0.21
CA VAL A 53 -17.01 6.53 -0.31
C VAL A 53 -17.21 8.02 -0.52
N ILE A 54 -16.18 8.80 -0.16
CA ILE A 54 -16.21 10.27 -0.25
C ILE A 54 -15.12 10.83 -1.17
N GLU A 55 -14.14 10.01 -1.54
CA GLU A 55 -13.04 10.40 -2.42
C GLU A 55 -12.59 9.20 -3.28
N GLY A 56 -12.05 9.51 -4.45
CA GLY A 56 -11.61 8.54 -5.43
C GLY A 56 -10.39 9.02 -6.19
N THR A 57 -9.54 8.09 -6.62
CA THR A 57 -8.45 8.34 -7.57
C THR A 57 -8.37 7.20 -8.58
N VAL A 58 -8.01 7.51 -9.81
CA VAL A 58 -7.75 6.52 -10.86
C VAL A 58 -6.33 6.75 -11.37
N ARG A 59 -5.55 5.68 -11.47
CA ARG A 59 -4.18 5.77 -12.01
C ARG A 59 -3.89 4.63 -12.98
N ARG A 60 -3.14 4.94 -14.03
CA ARG A 60 -2.53 3.92 -14.88
C ARG A 60 -1.37 3.26 -14.14
N VAL A 61 -1.27 1.94 -14.23
CA VAL A 61 -0.16 1.15 -13.68
C VAL A 61 0.86 0.88 -14.77
N TRP A 62 2.14 1.04 -14.47
CA TRP A 62 3.25 0.80 -15.38
C TRP A 62 3.56 -0.69 -15.51
N VAL A 63 2.66 -1.43 -16.16
CA VAL A 63 2.81 -2.84 -16.54
C VAL A 63 2.39 -3.02 -18.01
N PRO A 64 2.78 -4.11 -18.68
CA PRO A 64 2.32 -4.38 -20.04
C PRO A 64 0.79 -4.37 -20.16
N GLY A 65 0.28 -3.70 -21.20
CA GLY A 65 -1.16 -3.57 -21.48
C GLY A 65 -1.80 -2.28 -20.94
N ASN A 66 -3.14 -2.24 -20.95
CA ASN A 66 -3.93 -1.15 -20.40
C ASN A 66 -4.42 -1.55 -19.02
N VAL A 67 -3.65 -1.22 -17.98
CA VAL A 67 -3.99 -1.54 -16.59
C VAL A 67 -4.16 -0.26 -15.79
N PHE A 68 -5.32 -0.13 -15.17
CA PHE A 68 -5.68 0.98 -14.29
C PHE A 68 -6.08 0.44 -12.92
N VAL A 69 -5.85 1.24 -11.89
CA VAL A 69 -6.33 0.98 -10.53
C VAL A 69 -7.12 2.20 -10.07
N ALA A 70 -8.40 1.97 -9.76
CA ALA A 70 -9.25 2.93 -9.07
C ALA A 70 -9.21 2.66 -7.57
N ASN A 71 -9.01 3.72 -6.78
CA ASN A 71 -8.90 3.68 -5.33
C ASN A 71 -9.95 4.62 -4.74
N TYR A 72 -10.90 4.08 -3.99
CA TYR A 72 -11.97 4.83 -3.34
C TYR A 72 -11.87 4.73 -1.83
N ARG A 73 -12.06 5.85 -1.11
CA ARG A 73 -11.89 5.87 0.34
C ARG A 73 -13.15 6.34 1.04
N THR A 74 -13.42 5.72 2.18
CA THR A 74 -14.52 6.12 3.06
C THR A 74 -14.14 7.31 3.93
N ALA A 75 -15.17 7.97 4.47
CA ALA A 75 -14.96 8.99 5.49
C ALA A 75 -14.23 8.38 6.70
N PRO A 76 -13.20 9.06 7.23
CA PRO A 76 -12.48 8.54 8.38
C PRO A 76 -13.36 8.53 9.62
N ARG A 77 -13.22 7.49 10.44
CA ARG A 77 -13.94 7.35 11.71
C ARG A 77 -12.98 7.08 12.84
N ARG A 78 -13.35 7.54 14.04
CA ARG A 78 -12.58 7.28 15.25
C ARG A 78 -12.76 5.83 15.71
N THR A 79 -11.66 5.18 16.08
CA THR A 79 -11.66 3.81 16.63
C THR A 79 -10.94 3.68 17.97
N GLY A 80 -10.11 4.64 18.32
CA GLY A 80 -9.34 4.64 19.56
C GLY A 80 -9.29 6.00 20.23
N PRO A 81 -8.53 6.14 21.32
CA PRO A 81 -8.27 7.43 21.95
C PRO A 81 -7.46 8.36 21.03
N ASP A 82 -6.59 7.82 20.20
CA ASP A 82 -5.64 8.49 19.30
C ASP A 82 -5.75 8.01 17.84
N LEU A 83 -6.64 7.06 17.56
CA LEU A 83 -6.75 6.40 16.26
C LEU A 83 -7.97 6.84 15.46
N CYS A 84 -7.72 6.99 14.17
CA CYS A 84 -8.72 7.06 13.13
C CYS A 84 -8.49 5.91 12.17
N GLU A 85 -9.57 5.37 11.61
CA GLU A 85 -9.51 4.41 10.53
C GLU A 85 -10.29 4.90 9.32
N ARG A 86 -10.02 4.30 8.17
CA ARG A 86 -10.88 4.36 6.99
C ARG A 86 -10.67 3.11 6.14
N THR A 87 -11.56 2.89 5.20
CA THR A 87 -11.46 1.78 4.26
C THR A 87 -11.04 2.32 2.90
N LEU A 88 -10.06 1.66 2.29
CA LEU A 88 -9.69 1.84 0.89
C LEU A 88 -10.25 0.66 0.08
N TYR A 89 -11.11 0.96 -0.89
CA TYR A 89 -11.56 0.01 -1.90
C TYR A 89 -10.73 0.20 -3.17
N SER A 90 -10.07 -0.85 -3.62
CA SER A 90 -9.27 -0.88 -4.83
C SER A 90 -9.95 -1.74 -5.89
N VAL A 91 -10.07 -1.21 -7.10
CA VAL A 91 -10.66 -1.90 -8.27
C VAL A 91 -9.65 -1.85 -9.41
N ARG A 92 -9.21 -3.02 -9.86
CA ARG A 92 -8.33 -3.15 -11.01
C ARG A 92 -9.14 -3.23 -12.30
N MET A 93 -8.79 -2.42 -13.29
CA MET A 93 -9.35 -2.49 -14.63
C MET A 93 -8.23 -2.89 -15.59
N SER A 94 -8.45 -3.90 -16.43
CA SER A 94 -7.43 -4.39 -17.37
C SER A 94 -8.00 -4.70 -18.74
N GLY A 95 -7.32 -4.22 -19.77
CA GLY A 95 -7.56 -4.57 -21.16
C GLY A 95 -6.33 -5.19 -21.81
N GLY A 96 -6.56 -6.09 -22.77
CA GLY A 96 -5.50 -6.64 -23.61
C GLY A 96 -4.82 -5.55 -24.45
N GLN A 97 -3.60 -5.84 -24.90
CA GLN A 97 -2.92 -4.97 -25.86
C GLN A 97 -3.65 -5.11 -27.22
N PRO A 98 -4.11 -4.02 -27.84
CA PRO A 98 -4.78 -4.12 -29.14
C PRO A 98 -3.82 -4.74 -30.17
N PRO A 99 -4.28 -5.64 -31.06
CA PRO A 99 -3.42 -6.24 -32.06
C PRO A 99 -2.81 -5.17 -32.99
N PRO A 100 -1.62 -5.41 -33.56
CA PRO A 100 -0.96 -4.44 -34.44
C PRO A 100 -1.90 -4.03 -35.59
N GLY A 101 -2.20 -2.74 -35.70
CA GLY A 101 -3.06 -2.18 -36.76
C GLY A 101 -4.54 -2.01 -36.37
N ALA A 102 -4.95 -2.33 -35.14
CA ALA A 102 -6.28 -1.99 -34.65
C ALA A 102 -6.39 -0.46 -34.43
N VAL A 103 -7.47 0.13 -34.92
CA VAL A 103 -7.82 1.54 -34.67
C VAL A 103 -8.11 1.68 -33.17
N SER A 104 -7.59 2.72 -32.52
CA SER A 104 -7.67 2.91 -31.05
C SER A 104 -9.09 3.19 -30.50
N GLY A 105 -10.15 2.86 -31.25
CA GLY A 105 -11.54 3.06 -30.85
C GLY A 105 -12.12 1.79 -30.23
N GLY A 106 -12.59 1.88 -28.99
CA GLY A 106 -13.43 0.85 -28.36
C GLY A 106 -12.68 -0.29 -27.65
N THR A 107 -11.57 -0.02 -26.96
CA THR A 107 -11.02 -1.02 -26.02
C THR A 107 -11.78 -0.94 -24.71
N ASP A 108 -12.61 -1.95 -24.45
CA ASP A 108 -13.20 -2.18 -23.15
C ASP A 108 -12.16 -2.77 -22.20
N LEU A 109 -12.20 -2.33 -20.95
CA LEU A 109 -11.41 -2.85 -19.84
C LEU A 109 -12.29 -3.76 -19.01
N THR A 110 -11.81 -4.97 -18.71
CA THR A 110 -12.44 -5.86 -17.75
C THR A 110 -12.28 -5.28 -16.34
N ILE A 111 -13.40 -5.18 -15.61
CA ILE A 111 -13.43 -4.76 -14.21
C ILE A 111 -13.17 -5.99 -13.32
N GLY A 112 -12.07 -5.93 -12.56
CA GLY A 112 -11.67 -6.96 -11.61
C GLY A 112 -12.44 -6.91 -10.29
N SER A 113 -12.12 -7.84 -9.39
CA SER A 113 -12.69 -7.87 -8.04
C SER A 113 -12.30 -6.64 -7.23
N ILE A 114 -13.18 -6.26 -6.30
CA ILE A 114 -12.95 -5.17 -5.36
C ILE A 114 -12.16 -5.71 -4.17
N GLU A 115 -11.02 -5.08 -3.90
CA GLU A 115 -10.20 -5.36 -2.72
C GLU A 115 -10.46 -4.29 -1.67
N ALA A 116 -10.77 -4.71 -0.43
CA ALA A 116 -10.94 -3.81 0.69
C ALA A 116 -9.71 -3.87 1.60
N THR A 117 -9.11 -2.71 1.87
CA THR A 117 -7.98 -2.56 2.80
C THR A 117 -8.38 -1.62 3.93
N GLN A 118 -8.28 -2.09 5.16
CA GLN A 118 -8.42 -1.22 6.33
C GLN A 118 -7.12 -0.41 6.50
N LEU A 119 -7.29 0.90 6.63
CA LEU A 119 -6.20 1.81 6.90
C LEU A 119 -6.39 2.44 8.27
N GLU A 120 -5.29 2.61 9.01
CA GLU A 120 -5.28 3.29 10.30
C GLU A 120 -4.33 4.49 10.30
N ALA A 121 -4.66 5.49 11.08
CA ALA A 121 -3.79 6.64 11.33
C ALA A 121 -3.83 7.05 12.81
N VAL A 122 -2.68 7.49 13.32
CA VAL A 122 -2.57 8.16 14.61
C VAL A 122 -2.73 9.65 14.34
N VAL A 123 -3.68 10.30 15.02
CA VAL A 123 -3.95 11.73 14.77
C VAL A 123 -2.72 12.60 15.03
N PHE A 124 -2.46 13.56 14.15
CA PHE A 124 -1.37 14.53 14.29
C PHE A 124 -1.82 15.89 13.73
N PRO A 125 -1.47 17.04 14.37
CA PRO A 125 -0.67 17.18 15.59
C PRO A 125 -1.47 16.95 16.89
N ALA A 126 -2.78 16.69 16.80
CA ALA A 126 -3.63 16.41 17.95
C ALA A 126 -3.14 15.19 18.76
N VAL A 127 -3.54 15.12 20.04
CA VAL A 127 -3.23 13.98 20.94
C VAL A 127 -4.40 13.02 21.05
N ARG A 128 -5.63 13.53 20.88
CA ARG A 128 -6.86 12.73 20.98
C ARG A 128 -7.63 12.81 19.67
N ALA A 129 -8.18 11.67 19.28
CA ALA A 129 -9.02 11.55 18.11
C ALA A 129 -10.44 12.08 18.40
N ASP A 130 -10.91 12.91 17.49
CA ASP A 130 -12.27 13.40 17.34
C ASP A 130 -12.62 13.48 15.84
N ALA A 131 -13.84 13.90 15.52
CA ALA A 131 -14.28 13.93 14.12
C ALA A 131 -13.44 14.88 13.25
N GLU A 132 -13.03 16.03 13.80
CA GLU A 132 -12.27 17.03 13.05
C GLU A 132 -10.82 16.61 12.83
N SER A 133 -10.15 16.13 13.88
CA SER A 133 -8.79 15.59 13.78
C SER A 133 -8.74 14.37 12.86
N CYS A 134 -9.71 13.46 12.91
CA CYS A 134 -9.78 12.34 11.95
C CYS A 134 -9.95 12.83 10.51
N ARG A 135 -10.76 13.86 10.27
CA ARG A 135 -10.94 14.45 8.94
C ARG A 135 -9.65 15.10 8.40
N LEU A 136 -8.85 15.71 9.27
CA LEU A 136 -7.61 16.41 8.93
C LEU A 136 -6.37 15.49 8.95
N THR A 137 -6.51 14.25 9.40
CA THR A 137 -5.38 13.33 9.53
C THR A 137 -4.92 12.84 8.17
N GLU A 138 -3.61 12.85 7.97
CA GLU A 138 -2.94 12.24 6.81
C GLU A 138 -2.07 11.05 7.25
N GLY A 139 -1.44 10.36 6.29
CA GLY A 139 -0.52 9.25 6.59
C GLY A 139 -1.21 7.99 7.13
N TYR A 140 -2.32 7.63 6.50
CA TYR A 140 -2.97 6.36 6.76
C TYR A 140 -2.10 5.19 6.31
N ILE A 141 -1.84 4.27 7.23
CA ILE A 141 -1.04 3.07 6.98
C ILE A 141 -1.97 1.88 6.72
N ALA A 142 -1.60 1.03 5.77
CA ALA A 142 -2.33 -0.20 5.52
C ALA A 142 -1.98 -1.25 6.57
N LEU A 143 -3.01 -1.79 7.22
CA LEU A 143 -2.94 -2.98 8.06
C LEU A 143 -3.63 -4.12 7.31
N GLY A 144 -3.03 -4.51 6.19
CA GLY A 144 -3.66 -5.35 5.17
C GLY A 144 -3.45 -6.85 5.31
N PRO A 145 -4.20 -7.64 4.52
CA PRO A 145 -4.03 -9.09 4.44
C PRO A 145 -2.65 -9.49 3.93
N GLY A 146 -2.17 -10.67 4.31
CA GLY A 146 -0.83 -11.18 3.97
C GLY A 146 0.26 -10.87 4.99
N MET A 147 -0.08 -10.15 6.08
CA MET A 147 0.79 -9.96 7.23
C MET A 147 0.63 -11.12 8.23
N SER A 148 1.69 -11.41 8.99
CA SER A 148 1.57 -12.29 10.15
C SER A 148 0.62 -11.65 11.19
N PRO A 149 -0.11 -12.42 12.01
CA PRO A 149 -1.11 -11.87 12.94
C PRO A 149 -0.63 -10.74 13.86
N ARG A 150 0.68 -10.69 14.19
CA ARG A 150 1.29 -9.70 15.08
C ARG A 150 1.90 -8.50 14.38
N GLU A 151 2.14 -8.61 13.09
CA GLU A 151 2.82 -7.55 12.33
C GLU A 151 2.00 -6.24 12.24
N PRO A 152 0.66 -6.27 12.09
CA PRO A 152 -0.15 -5.05 12.17
C PRO A 152 0.03 -4.30 13.49
N GLU A 153 0.03 -5.03 14.61
CA GLU A 153 0.20 -4.44 15.96
C GLU A 153 1.57 -3.77 16.12
N LEU A 154 2.63 -4.42 15.63
CA LEU A 154 3.99 -3.89 15.67
C LEU A 154 4.15 -2.65 14.78
N ARG A 155 3.57 -2.67 13.57
CA ARG A 155 3.58 -1.50 12.66
C ARG A 155 2.84 -0.31 13.28
N LEU A 156 1.68 -0.56 13.88
CA LEU A 156 0.90 0.48 14.55
C LEU A 156 1.63 1.03 15.78
N ALA A 157 2.26 0.18 16.58
CA ALA A 157 3.07 0.62 17.73
C ALA A 157 4.26 1.48 17.29
N ALA A 158 4.97 1.07 16.25
CA ALA A 158 6.06 1.85 15.67
C ALA A 158 5.54 3.19 15.11
N TYR A 159 4.39 3.20 14.44
CA TYR A 159 3.81 4.43 13.92
C TYR A 159 3.39 5.41 15.02
N ARG A 160 2.78 4.92 16.11
CA ARG A 160 2.51 5.72 17.31
C ARG A 160 3.77 6.37 17.85
N ARG A 161 4.86 5.60 17.98
CA ARG A 161 6.15 6.12 18.45
C ARG A 161 6.73 7.20 17.53
N LEU A 162 6.59 7.06 16.20
CA LEU A 162 6.97 8.13 15.28
C LEU A 162 6.18 9.41 15.57
N VAL A 163 4.85 9.32 15.64
CA VAL A 163 3.97 10.48 15.85
C VAL A 163 4.22 11.13 17.21
N GLU A 164 4.48 10.35 18.26
CA GLU A 164 4.90 10.86 19.57
C GLU A 164 6.21 11.67 19.49
N ARG A 165 7.21 11.17 18.77
CA ARG A 165 8.48 11.86 18.55
C ARG A 165 8.31 13.15 17.72
N MET A 166 7.45 13.14 16.71
CA MET A 166 7.08 14.36 15.97
C MET A 166 6.40 15.40 16.87
N ARG A 167 5.48 14.97 17.75
CA ARG A 167 4.87 15.87 18.75
C ARG A 167 5.90 16.41 19.74
N ALA A 168 6.84 15.58 20.19
CA ALA A 168 7.93 16.04 21.06
C ALA A 168 8.77 17.10 20.34
N ALA A 169 9.09 16.91 19.06
CA ALA A 169 9.80 17.88 18.23
C ALA A 169 9.08 19.23 18.08
N ARG A 170 7.75 19.27 18.10
CA ARG A 170 6.99 20.54 18.17
C ARG A 170 7.12 21.29 19.48
N GLY A 171 7.35 20.57 20.59
CA GLY A 171 7.42 21.16 21.93
C GLY A 171 8.71 21.98 22.13
N PRO A 172 8.81 22.77 23.22
CA PRO A 172 10.02 23.52 23.56
C PRO A 172 11.05 22.71 24.39
N GLY A 173 10.69 21.51 24.87
CA GLY A 173 11.53 20.69 25.74
C GLY A 173 12.65 19.93 25.02
N PRO A 174 13.69 19.45 25.74
CA PRO A 174 14.72 18.59 25.14
C PRO A 174 14.10 17.32 24.55
N LEU A 175 14.69 16.80 23.48
CA LEU A 175 14.33 15.48 22.95
C LEU A 175 15.02 14.42 23.80
N GLU A 176 14.29 13.35 24.14
CA GLU A 176 14.82 12.20 24.87
C GLU A 176 15.59 11.21 23.95
N PHE A 177 15.87 11.61 22.71
CA PHE A 177 16.49 10.78 21.70
C PHE A 177 17.39 11.63 20.79
N GLU A 178 18.46 11.01 20.30
CA GLU A 178 19.33 11.61 19.30
C GLU A 178 18.68 11.56 17.92
N ILE A 179 18.78 12.66 17.15
CA ILE A 179 18.43 12.68 15.72
C ILE A 179 19.73 12.82 14.92
N LEU A 180 20.12 11.74 14.26
CA LEU A 180 21.25 11.71 13.36
C LEU A 180 20.80 12.02 11.94
N CYS A 181 21.41 13.00 11.29
CA CYS A 181 21.21 13.26 9.86
C CYS A 181 22.35 12.62 9.09
N LYS A 182 22.06 11.64 8.20
CA LYS A 182 23.10 11.18 7.26
C LYS A 182 23.24 12.19 6.11
N PRO A 183 24.46 12.57 5.73
CA PRO A 183 24.68 13.36 4.54
C PRO A 183 24.43 12.46 3.31
N THR A 184 23.40 12.80 2.55
CA THR A 184 23.16 12.28 1.20
C THR A 184 23.34 13.47 0.26
N ASP A 185 24.56 13.63 -0.23
CA ASP A 185 25.03 14.53 -1.31
C ASP A 185 24.73 16.05 -1.24
N ASP A 186 23.96 16.54 -0.26
CA ASP A 186 23.79 17.96 0.09
C ASP A 186 24.29 18.22 1.53
N PRO A 187 24.79 19.42 1.86
CA PRO A 187 25.08 19.76 3.25
C PRO A 187 23.80 19.57 4.07
N PRO A 188 23.88 19.05 5.31
CA PRO A 188 22.70 18.84 6.15
C PRO A 188 22.00 20.19 6.34
N GLY A 189 20.98 20.42 5.53
CA GLY A 189 20.07 21.52 5.70
C GLY A 189 19.27 21.24 6.97
N THR A 190 19.41 22.18 7.91
CA THR A 190 18.37 22.59 8.86
C THR A 190 17.98 21.61 9.96
N ASP A 191 18.08 22.13 11.20
CA ASP A 191 17.44 21.68 12.43
C ASP A 191 16.68 20.33 12.37
N PRO A 192 17.29 19.23 12.85
CA PRO A 192 16.68 17.90 12.86
C PRO A 192 15.32 17.86 13.55
N ARG A 193 15.08 18.77 14.50
CA ARG A 193 13.79 18.91 15.19
C ARG A 193 12.73 19.43 14.23
N ALA A 194 13.06 20.49 13.48
CA ALA A 194 12.17 21.05 12.47
C ALA A 194 11.90 20.03 11.33
N ALA A 195 12.92 19.27 10.92
CA ALA A 195 12.75 18.24 9.90
C ALA A 195 11.84 17.09 10.36
N LEU A 196 11.97 16.66 11.63
CA LEU A 196 11.08 15.66 12.23
C LEU A 196 9.63 16.17 12.39
N ASP A 197 9.43 17.40 12.85
CA ASP A 197 8.11 18.01 12.98
C ASP A 197 7.37 18.09 11.62
N ASN A 198 8.10 18.44 10.56
CA ASN A 198 7.53 18.67 9.24
C ASN A 198 7.57 17.43 8.32
N LEU A 199 7.66 16.22 8.87
CA LEU A 199 7.57 15.01 8.05
C LEU A 199 6.23 14.95 7.30
N PRO A 200 6.24 14.68 5.98
CA PRO A 200 5.03 14.66 5.17
C PRO A 200 4.27 13.34 5.39
N LEU A 201 3.51 13.24 6.49
CA LEU A 201 2.76 12.01 6.82
C LEU A 201 1.88 11.54 5.66
N GLY A 202 1.24 12.45 4.91
CA GLY A 202 0.48 12.12 3.69
C GLY A 202 1.27 11.40 2.60
N ALA A 203 2.60 11.51 2.59
CA ALA A 203 3.50 10.83 1.67
C ALA A 203 4.12 9.54 2.25
N LEU A 204 3.77 9.12 3.47
CA LEU A 204 4.22 7.84 4.04
C LEU A 204 3.67 6.68 3.20
N PHE A 205 4.55 5.89 2.57
CA PHE A 205 4.13 4.79 1.70
C PHE A 205 4.64 3.42 2.15
N ARG A 206 5.64 3.36 3.04
CA ARG A 206 6.19 2.09 3.54
C ARG A 206 6.60 2.16 5.00
N ILE A 207 6.26 1.12 5.73
CA ILE A 207 6.79 0.80 7.07
C ILE A 207 7.38 -0.61 6.99
N ASP A 208 8.69 -0.72 7.14
CA ASP A 208 9.41 -1.99 7.14
C ASP A 208 9.88 -2.36 8.54
N LEU A 209 9.61 -3.61 8.92
CA LEU A 209 10.07 -4.21 10.17
C LEU A 209 11.22 -5.21 9.91
N ASP A 210 12.39 -4.75 10.32
CA ASP A 210 13.77 -5.23 10.35
C ASP A 210 14.19 -6.38 11.27
N SER A 211 13.73 -7.63 11.14
CA SER A 211 14.22 -8.68 12.08
C SER A 211 15.72 -8.98 11.94
N ALA A 212 16.35 -8.59 10.82
CA ALA A 212 17.70 -8.93 10.38
C ALA A 212 17.98 -10.45 10.31
N ARG A 213 16.95 -11.27 10.47
CA ARG A 213 17.02 -12.73 10.52
C ARG A 213 16.38 -13.32 9.28
N TYR A 214 17.08 -14.30 8.74
CA TYR A 214 16.66 -15.00 7.53
C TYR A 214 16.80 -16.51 7.74
N GLU A 215 15.85 -17.26 7.21
CA GLU A 215 15.90 -18.71 7.06
C GLU A 215 16.25 -19.06 5.62
N ILE A 216 17.12 -20.04 5.42
CA ILE A 216 17.44 -20.55 4.07
C ILE A 216 16.38 -21.59 3.71
N ILE A 217 15.56 -21.28 2.70
CA ILE A 217 14.46 -22.13 2.25
C ILE A 217 14.87 -23.09 1.12
N SER A 218 15.93 -22.76 0.38
CA SER A 218 16.51 -23.63 -0.64
C SER A 218 17.94 -23.21 -0.96
N GLU A 219 18.77 -24.18 -1.33
CA GLU A 219 20.09 -23.96 -1.91
C GLU A 219 20.15 -24.65 -3.28
N GLU A 220 20.30 -23.86 -4.34
CA GLU A 220 20.50 -24.37 -5.70
C GLU A 220 21.90 -23.99 -6.18
N GLY A 221 22.81 -24.95 -6.12
CA GLY A 221 24.20 -24.75 -6.50
C GLY A 221 24.91 -23.73 -5.60
N ARG A 222 25.16 -22.52 -6.12
CA ARG A 222 25.80 -21.41 -5.37
C ARG A 222 24.80 -20.32 -4.93
N VAL A 223 23.51 -20.50 -5.19
CA VAL A 223 22.47 -19.53 -4.87
C VAL A 223 21.69 -20.03 -3.65
N SER A 224 21.59 -19.18 -2.61
CA SER A 224 20.74 -19.44 -1.44
C SER A 224 19.48 -18.58 -1.52
N PHE A 225 18.32 -19.21 -1.45
CA PHE A 225 17.05 -18.53 -1.33
C PHE A 225 16.76 -18.33 0.16
N ARG A 226 16.57 -17.08 0.56
CA ARG A 226 16.39 -16.69 1.96
C ARG A 226 15.01 -16.10 2.16
N GLN A 227 14.32 -16.55 3.21
CA GLN A 227 13.07 -15.98 3.69
C GLN A 227 13.34 -15.16 4.94
N ARG A 228 12.83 -13.93 5.00
CA ARG A 228 12.93 -13.12 6.22
C ARG A 228 12.05 -13.73 7.31
N LEU A 229 12.59 -13.87 8.50
CA LEU A 229 11.83 -14.31 9.66
C LEU A 229 11.00 -13.16 10.25
N PRO A 230 9.82 -13.47 10.82
CA PRO A 230 8.97 -12.45 11.45
C PRO A 230 9.65 -11.81 12.68
N VAL A 231 9.21 -10.60 13.03
CA VAL A 231 9.67 -9.88 14.22
C VAL A 231 9.01 -10.44 15.47
N GLU A 232 9.80 -10.59 16.55
CA GLU A 232 9.34 -11.02 17.86
C GLU A 232 9.45 -9.85 18.87
N PRO A 233 8.43 -9.60 19.73
CA PRO A 233 8.39 -8.43 20.62
C PRO A 233 9.53 -8.29 21.64
N ALA A 234 10.22 -9.38 21.96
CA ALA A 234 11.28 -9.43 22.96
C ALA A 234 12.69 -9.36 22.37
N ARG A 235 12.81 -9.01 21.09
CA ARG A 235 14.08 -8.95 20.38
C ARG A 235 14.25 -7.62 19.69
N ASP A 236 15.50 -7.29 19.44
CA ASP A 236 15.84 -6.08 18.70
C ASP A 236 15.43 -6.23 17.24
N TYR A 237 14.85 -5.17 16.67
CA TYR A 237 14.53 -5.10 15.26
C TYR A 237 14.64 -3.66 14.77
N LYS A 238 15.04 -3.50 13.51
CA LYS A 238 15.08 -2.19 12.88
C LYS A 238 13.68 -1.79 12.42
N VAL A 239 13.31 -0.54 12.60
CA VAL A 239 12.11 0.04 11.98
C VAL A 239 12.56 1.03 10.92
N VAL A 240 11.91 1.00 9.76
CA VAL A 240 12.16 1.96 8.67
C VAL A 240 10.83 2.50 8.17
N PHE A 241 10.70 3.83 8.18
CA PHE A 241 9.63 4.57 7.52
C PHE A 241 10.19 5.20 6.26
N GLU A 242 9.46 5.06 5.17
CA GLU A 242 9.80 5.72 3.92
C GLU A 242 8.65 6.59 3.43
N PHE A 243 9.02 7.81 3.11
CA PHE A 243 8.14 8.85 2.64
C PHE A 243 8.46 9.12 1.18
N GLY A 244 7.41 9.27 0.37
CA GLY A 244 7.53 9.63 -1.03
C GLY A 244 8.15 11.02 -1.18
N PRO A 245 8.36 11.47 -2.42
CA PRO A 245 8.83 12.82 -2.63
C PRO A 245 7.90 13.85 -2.00
N SER A 246 8.47 14.82 -1.29
CA SER A 246 7.73 16.00 -0.86
C SER A 246 7.43 16.85 -2.11
N ASP A 247 6.16 17.16 -2.35
CA ASP A 247 5.66 17.85 -3.55
C ASP A 247 6.63 18.90 -4.12
N GLY A 248 7.17 18.64 -5.30
CA GLY A 248 8.06 19.55 -6.05
C GLY A 248 9.55 19.32 -5.89
N ASP A 249 9.99 18.65 -4.82
CA ASP A 249 11.37 18.25 -4.63
C ASP A 249 11.53 16.77 -5.02
N ALA A 250 12.54 16.45 -5.83
CA ALA A 250 12.89 15.06 -6.16
C ALA A 250 13.54 14.32 -4.97
N MET A 251 13.07 14.59 -3.74
CA MET A 251 13.66 14.18 -2.48
C MET A 251 12.63 13.47 -1.61
N SER A 252 12.98 12.27 -1.18
CA SER A 252 12.27 11.43 -0.21
C SER A 252 12.85 11.57 1.20
N TRP A 253 12.08 11.17 2.20
CA TRP A 253 12.57 11.00 3.57
C TRP A 253 12.62 9.54 3.96
N ARG A 254 13.65 9.17 4.73
CA ARG A 254 13.73 7.89 5.43
C ARG A 254 13.97 8.15 6.91
N VAL A 255 13.16 7.53 7.76
CA VAL A 255 13.33 7.55 9.22
C VAL A 255 13.58 6.13 9.69
N SER A 256 14.58 5.92 10.53
CA SER A 256 14.83 4.59 11.10
C SER A 256 15.38 4.61 12.51
N TRP A 257 15.13 3.54 13.26
CA TRP A 257 15.69 3.31 14.59
C TRP A 257 15.69 1.80 14.90
N GLU A 258 16.32 1.41 16.01
CA GLU A 258 16.30 0.04 16.53
C GLU A 258 15.38 -0.06 17.74
N GLU A 259 14.36 -0.90 17.65
CA GLU A 259 13.49 -1.25 18.78
C GLU A 259 14.18 -2.25 19.69
N GLY A 260 13.88 -2.23 20.99
CA GLY A 260 14.50 -3.11 22.00
C GLY A 260 15.78 -2.55 22.63
N THR A 261 16.32 -1.45 22.10
CA THR A 261 17.49 -0.76 22.67
C THR A 261 17.08 0.27 23.75
N PRO A 262 17.88 0.49 24.81
CA PRO A 262 17.55 1.43 25.89
C PRO A 262 17.41 2.89 25.45
N GLU A 263 18.14 3.30 24.42
CA GLU A 263 18.14 4.65 23.86
C GLU A 263 18.20 4.58 22.33
N PRO A 264 17.05 4.37 21.65
CA PRO A 264 17.03 4.19 20.21
C PRO A 264 17.32 5.51 19.48
N ALA A 265 18.57 5.68 19.02
CA ALA A 265 18.96 6.77 18.14
C ALA A 265 18.06 6.76 16.89
N MET A 266 17.46 7.91 16.59
CA MET A 266 16.65 8.10 15.39
C MET A 266 17.53 8.62 14.27
N LEU A 267 17.55 7.89 13.18
CA LEU A 267 18.24 8.30 11.97
C LEU A 267 17.22 8.91 11.01
N LEU A 268 17.43 10.16 10.64
CA LEU A 268 16.62 10.90 9.67
C LEU A 268 17.49 11.19 8.43
N GLU A 269 17.11 10.64 7.29
CA GLU A 269 17.85 10.77 6.04
C GLU A 269 16.97 11.42 4.97
N ARG A 270 17.51 12.41 4.25
CA ARG A 270 16.85 13.01 3.09
C ARG A 270 17.51 12.48 1.82
N GLN A 271 16.81 11.68 1.03
CA GLN A 271 17.40 10.93 -0.09
C GLN A 271 16.85 11.43 -1.43
N ALA A 272 17.71 11.60 -2.43
CA ALA A 272 17.26 11.81 -3.81
C ALA A 272 16.48 10.58 -4.30
N ILE A 273 15.42 10.79 -5.08
CA ILE A 273 14.65 9.69 -5.68
C ILE A 273 15.59 8.89 -6.60
N ILE A 274 15.86 7.64 -6.24
CA ILE A 274 16.39 6.65 -7.17
C ILE A 274 15.17 5.99 -7.81
N TYR A 275 14.85 6.36 -9.05
CA TYR A 275 13.91 5.59 -9.85
C TYR A 275 14.49 4.17 -10.01
N HIS A 276 13.83 3.18 -9.42
CA HIS A 276 14.06 1.77 -9.73
C HIS A 276 13.11 1.31 -10.83
#